data_AF-A0A2Z6AYL7-F1
#
_entry.id   AF-A0A2Z6AYL7-F1
#
_cell.length_a   1.000
_cell.length_b   1.000
_cell.length_c   1.000
_cell.angle_alpha   90.00
_cell.angle_beta   90.00
_cell.angle_gamma   90.00
#
_symmetry.space_group_name_H-M   'P 1'
#
loop_
_entity.id
_entity.type
_entity.pdbx_description
1 polymer ?
#
loop_
_entity_poly.entity_id
_entity_poly.type
_entity_poly.pdbx_seq_one_letter_code
_entity_poly.pdbx_strand_id
1 'polypeptide(L)'
;MISKETFIAWLYEHGKITADLEFDIHDCFDAALDAATEALANMPGIGIMSSKRRLESFFAVCRYLDDKIEKGSLDPTEGMVALNILRVLSPAFRKAITEFDHQGPNTPPEQREALPQIARDYLDASRDLSAPLVAG
;
A
#
# COMPACT_ATOMS: atom_id res chain seq x y z
N MET A 1 14.68 10.11 -6.12
CA MET A 1 14.27 8.73 -5.79
C MET A 1 14.77 8.40 -4.40
N ILE A 2 13.97 7.66 -3.63
CA ILE A 2 14.39 7.09 -2.34
C ILE A 2 15.29 5.88 -2.61
N SER A 3 16.33 5.65 -1.78
CA SER A 3 17.10 4.40 -1.85
C SER A 3 16.39 3.28 -1.09
N LYS A 4 16.71 2.02 -1.42
CA LYS A 4 16.19 0.85 -0.73
C LYS A 4 16.46 0.88 0.77
N GLU A 5 17.67 1.25 1.17
CA GLU A 5 18.08 1.32 2.58
C GLU A 5 17.29 2.41 3.32
N THR A 6 17.09 3.56 2.68
CA THR A 6 16.29 4.66 3.27
C THR A 6 14.83 4.25 3.42
N PHE A 7 14.30 3.50 2.44
CA PHE A 7 12.93 2.99 2.48
C PHE A 7 12.73 1.97 3.61
N ILE A 8 13.62 0.97 3.71
CA ILE A 8 13.61 -0.02 4.78
C ILE A 8 13.71 0.64 6.15
N ALA A 9 14.67 1.57 6.34
CA ALA A 9 14.83 2.31 7.58
C ALA A 9 13.55 3.08 7.97
N TRP A 10 12.90 3.74 7.01
CA TRP A 10 11.64 4.45 7.26
C TRP A 10 10.54 3.50 7.74
N LEU A 11 10.39 2.32 7.11
CA LEU A 11 9.39 1.33 7.52
C LEU A 11 9.67 0.79 8.93
N TYR A 12 10.93 0.54 9.27
CA TYR A 12 11.36 0.16 10.62
C TYR A 12 10.96 1.21 11.66
N GLU A 13 11.31 2.47 11.43
CA GLU A 13 11.00 3.58 12.35
C GLU A 13 9.50 3.76 12.62
N HIS A 14 8.65 3.38 11.66
CA HIS A 14 7.20 3.54 11.73
C HIS A 14 6.46 2.25 12.11
N GLY A 15 7.18 1.16 12.40
CA GLY A 15 6.59 -0.14 12.74
C GLY A 15 5.74 -0.72 11.61
N LYS A 16 6.17 -0.51 10.36
CA LYS A 16 5.46 -0.94 9.13
C LYS A 16 6.20 -2.02 8.36
N ILE A 17 7.32 -2.52 8.88
CA ILE A 17 8.09 -3.60 8.26
C ILE A 17 7.83 -4.94 8.94
N THR A 18 7.76 -6.00 8.14
CA THR A 18 7.72 -7.39 8.57
C THR A 18 8.91 -8.10 7.92
N ALA A 19 9.30 -9.28 8.42
CA ALA A 19 10.37 -10.06 7.81
C ALA A 19 10.05 -10.42 6.35
N ASP A 20 8.80 -10.80 6.08
CA ASP A 20 8.32 -11.11 4.73
C ASP A 20 8.36 -9.88 3.82
N LEU A 21 7.89 -8.72 4.30
CA LEU A 21 7.94 -7.48 3.53
C LEU A 21 9.38 -7.03 3.28
N GLU A 22 10.30 -7.19 4.24
CA GLU A 22 11.72 -6.87 4.01
C GLU A 22 12.31 -7.76 2.93
N PHE A 23 12.01 -9.06 2.94
CA PHE A 23 12.43 -9.99 1.89
C PHE A 23 11.89 -9.56 0.52
N ASP A 24 10.59 -9.28 0.43
CA ASP A 24 9.95 -8.79 -0.80
C ASP A 24 10.60 -7.49 -1.32
N ILE A 25 10.97 -6.58 -0.42
CA ILE A 25 11.67 -5.35 -0.78
C ILE A 25 13.04 -5.65 -1.38
N HIS A 26 13.76 -6.64 -0.85
CA HIS A 26 15.08 -6.97 -1.38
C HIS A 26 15.03 -7.43 -2.84
N ASP A 27 13.98 -8.17 -3.21
CA ASP A 27 13.82 -8.79 -4.52
C ASP A 27 13.13 -7.87 -5.54
N CYS A 28 12.17 -7.05 -5.10
CA CYS A 28 11.25 -6.35 -6.00
C CYS A 28 11.42 -4.81 -6.02
N PHE A 29 12.39 -4.24 -5.29
CA PHE A 29 12.45 -2.78 -5.05
C PHE A 29 12.41 -1.92 -6.32
N ASP A 30 13.20 -2.25 -7.34
CA ASP A 30 13.33 -1.39 -8.53
C ASP A 30 12.04 -1.36 -9.35
N ALA A 31 11.46 -2.53 -9.65
CA ALA A 31 10.18 -2.63 -10.36
C ALA A 31 9.04 -1.97 -9.56
N ALA A 32 9.01 -2.18 -8.25
CA ALA A 32 8.05 -1.54 -7.36
C ALA A 32 8.21 -0.02 -7.29
N LEU A 33 9.44 0.49 -7.33
CA LEU A 33 9.74 1.92 -7.32
C LEU A 33 9.29 2.60 -8.61
N ASP A 34 9.49 1.95 -9.75
CA ASP A 34 9.01 2.42 -11.05
C ASP A 34 7.48 2.48 -11.06
N ALA A 35 6.81 1.38 -10.65
CA ALA A 35 5.36 1.33 -10.54
C ALA A 35 4.80 2.37 -9.57
N ALA A 36 5.44 2.57 -8.42
CA ALA A 36 5.08 3.61 -7.45
C ALA A 36 5.23 5.01 -8.06
N THR A 37 6.29 5.27 -8.82
CA THR A 37 6.51 6.58 -9.44
C THR A 37 5.46 6.87 -10.51
N GLU A 38 5.11 5.88 -11.33
CA GLU A 38 4.03 6.02 -12.31
C GLU A 38 2.66 6.20 -11.65
N ALA A 39 2.37 5.41 -10.62
CA ALA A 39 1.12 5.51 -9.86
C ALA A 39 0.98 6.89 -9.21
N LEU A 40 2.08 7.44 -8.68
CA LEU A 40 2.10 8.78 -8.10
C LEU A 40 1.77 9.87 -9.14
N ALA A 41 2.30 9.73 -10.37
CA ALA A 41 2.02 10.67 -11.46
C ALA A 41 0.54 10.65 -11.90
N ASN A 42 -0.14 9.51 -11.73
CA ASN A 42 -1.55 9.31 -12.06
C ASN A 42 -2.49 9.47 -10.85
N MET A 43 -1.94 9.73 -9.66
CA MET A 43 -2.71 9.83 -8.42
C MET A 43 -3.61 11.08 -8.45
N PRO A 44 -4.92 10.94 -8.16
CA PRO A 44 -5.80 12.09 -8.03
C PRO A 44 -5.29 13.06 -6.94
N GLY A 45 -5.23 14.36 -7.27
CA GLY A 45 -4.84 15.37 -6.30
C GLY A 45 -5.80 15.44 -5.12
N ILE A 46 -5.27 15.38 -3.88
CA ILE A 46 -6.10 15.31 -2.67
C ILE A 46 -6.38 16.65 -1.99
N GLY A 47 -5.77 17.77 -2.41
CA GLY A 47 -6.03 19.13 -1.90
C GLY A 47 -6.33 19.26 -0.39
N ILE A 48 -7.35 20.06 -0.04
CA ILE A 48 -7.92 20.20 1.32
C ILE A 48 -9.16 19.28 1.47
N MET A 49 -9.05 17.99 1.13
CA MET A 49 -10.22 17.13 0.95
C MET A 49 -10.64 16.30 2.19
N SER A 50 -11.92 15.91 2.19
CA SER A 50 -12.61 15.06 3.18
C SER A 50 -12.16 13.59 3.13
N SER A 51 -12.44 12.83 4.19
CA SER A 51 -12.13 11.39 4.31
C SER A 51 -12.52 10.57 3.08
N LYS A 52 -13.70 10.83 2.48
CA LYS A 52 -14.16 10.13 1.27
C LYS A 52 -13.19 10.25 0.10
N ARG A 53 -12.69 11.46 -0.17
CA ARG A 53 -11.75 11.73 -1.26
C ARG A 53 -10.37 11.14 -1.01
N ARG A 54 -9.94 11.07 0.26
CA ARG A 54 -8.73 10.34 0.66
C ARG A 54 -8.84 8.86 0.33
N LEU A 55 -9.96 8.22 0.65
CA LEU A 55 -10.22 6.84 0.28
C LEU A 55 -10.33 6.63 -1.22
N GLU A 56 -11.03 7.50 -1.95
CA GLU A 56 -11.11 7.44 -3.42
C GLU A 56 -9.72 7.53 -4.06
N SER A 57 -8.84 8.38 -3.54
CA SER A 57 -7.47 8.50 -4.00
C SER A 57 -6.64 7.25 -3.69
N PHE A 58 -6.82 6.66 -2.51
CA PHE A 58 -6.18 5.38 -2.18
C PHE A 58 -6.64 4.27 -3.14
N PHE A 59 -7.95 4.14 -3.36
CA PHE A 59 -8.50 3.14 -4.28
C PHE A 59 -8.11 3.38 -5.73
N ALA A 60 -7.94 4.64 -6.17
CA ALA A 60 -7.44 4.93 -7.51
C ALA A 60 -6.03 4.38 -7.72
N VAL A 61 -5.15 4.53 -6.72
CA VAL A 61 -3.80 3.95 -6.75
C VAL A 61 -3.86 2.43 -6.74
N CYS A 62 -4.66 1.81 -5.86
CA CYS A 62 -4.77 0.34 -5.84
C CYS A 62 -5.29 -0.21 -7.17
N ARG A 63 -6.30 0.44 -7.79
CA ARG A 63 -6.78 0.04 -9.12
C ARG A 63 -5.73 0.19 -10.21
N TYR A 64 -4.90 1.23 -10.13
CA TYR A 64 -3.79 1.40 -11.08
C TYR A 64 -2.81 0.25 -10.99
N LEU A 65 -2.45 -0.15 -9.77
CA LEU A 65 -1.53 -1.27 -9.54
C LEU A 65 -2.18 -2.62 -9.92
N ASP A 66 -3.46 -2.83 -9.59
CA ASP A 66 -4.22 -4.01 -10.01
C ASP A 66 -4.24 -4.15 -11.55
N ASP A 67 -4.48 -3.05 -12.28
CA ASP A 67 -4.48 -3.04 -13.77
C ASP A 67 -3.10 -3.40 -14.34
N LYS A 68 -2.01 -2.97 -13.69
CA LYS A 68 -0.64 -3.36 -14.07
C LYS A 68 -0.38 -4.84 -13.83
N ILE A 69 -0.93 -5.40 -12.76
CA ILE A 69 -0.85 -6.83 -12.44
C ILE A 69 -1.65 -7.66 -13.43
N GLU A 70 -2.89 -7.26 -13.71
CA GLU A 70 -3.75 -7.96 -14.68
C GLU A 70 -3.12 -8.01 -16.07
N LYS A 71 -2.41 -6.95 -16.46
CA LYS A 71 -1.66 -6.86 -17.72
C LYS A 71 -0.33 -7.63 -17.70
N GLY A 72 0.08 -8.19 -16.58
CA GLY A 72 1.35 -8.92 -16.41
C GLY A 72 2.58 -8.01 -16.46
N SER A 73 2.42 -6.71 -16.22
CA SER A 73 3.50 -5.72 -16.20
C SER A 73 4.05 -5.43 -14.80
N LEU A 74 3.43 -6.01 -13.78
CA LEU A 74 3.79 -5.92 -12.38
C LEU A 74 3.36 -7.22 -11.71
N ASP A 75 4.14 -7.78 -10.81
CA ASP A 75 3.70 -8.90 -9.99
C ASP A 75 2.93 -8.41 -8.73
N PRO A 76 2.14 -9.27 -8.08
CA PRO A 76 1.38 -8.87 -6.88
C PRO A 76 2.26 -8.38 -5.71
N THR A 77 3.44 -8.97 -5.54
CA THR A 77 4.40 -8.60 -4.50
C THR A 77 5.00 -7.23 -4.76
N GLU A 78 5.44 -6.97 -6.00
CA GLU A 78 5.86 -5.66 -6.50
C GLU A 78 4.77 -4.61 -6.29
N GLY A 79 3.50 -4.96 -6.52
CA GLY A 79 2.35 -4.08 -6.25
C GLY A 79 2.21 -3.69 -4.77
N MET A 80 2.38 -4.66 -3.86
CA MET A 80 2.35 -4.42 -2.42
C MET A 80 3.56 -3.60 -1.93
N VAL A 81 4.74 -3.85 -2.47
CA VAL A 81 5.94 -3.04 -2.19
C VAL A 81 5.76 -1.62 -2.74
N ALA A 82 5.22 -1.46 -3.96
CA ALA A 82 4.95 -0.16 -4.58
C ALA A 82 4.00 0.69 -3.73
N LEU A 83 2.96 0.07 -3.15
CA LEU A 83 2.03 0.72 -2.23
C LEU A 83 2.76 1.29 -0.99
N ASN A 84 3.71 0.53 -0.43
CA ASN A 84 4.52 0.98 0.71
C ASN A 84 5.54 2.05 0.30
N ILE A 85 6.13 1.98 -0.89
CA ILE A 85 6.99 3.04 -1.43
C ILE A 85 6.20 4.35 -1.56
N LEU A 86 4.99 4.31 -2.11
CA LEU A 86 4.11 5.48 -2.24
C LEU A 86 3.81 6.15 -0.90
N ARG A 87 3.62 5.37 0.16
CA ARG A 87 3.43 5.87 1.54
C ARG A 87 4.62 6.71 2.01
N VAL A 88 5.83 6.36 1.58
CA VAL A 88 7.04 7.12 1.91
C VAL A 88 7.20 8.33 1.00
N LEU A 89 7.04 8.16 -0.31
CA LEU A 89 7.28 9.20 -1.31
C LEU A 89 6.27 10.35 -1.25
N SER A 90 5.02 10.09 -0.90
CA SER A 90 3.93 11.07 -1.01
C SER A 90 3.24 11.32 0.33
N PRO A 91 3.42 12.52 0.94
CA PRO A 91 2.67 12.91 2.14
C PRO A 91 1.15 12.90 1.91
N ALA A 92 0.73 13.16 0.67
CA ALA A 92 -0.66 13.07 0.27
C ALA A 92 -1.16 11.64 0.32
N PHE A 93 -0.44 10.72 -0.33
CA PHE A 93 -0.79 9.30 -0.30
C PHE A 93 -0.73 8.73 1.12
N ARG A 94 0.23 9.17 1.93
CA ARG A 94 0.31 8.81 3.34
C ARG A 94 -0.98 9.13 4.10
N LYS A 95 -1.58 10.30 3.88
CA LYS A 95 -2.89 10.63 4.47
C LYS A 95 -4.01 9.72 3.94
N ALA A 96 -3.96 9.36 2.65
CA ALA A 96 -4.94 8.49 2.02
C ALA A 96 -4.90 7.06 2.61
N ILE A 97 -3.71 6.47 2.70
CA ILE A 97 -3.53 5.14 3.28
C ILE A 97 -3.78 5.14 4.79
N THR A 98 -3.44 6.20 5.53
CA THR A 98 -3.79 6.29 6.96
C THR A 98 -5.30 6.39 7.19
N GLU A 99 -6.04 7.06 6.31
CA GLU A 99 -7.50 7.06 6.34
C GLU A 99 -8.05 5.65 6.09
N PHE A 100 -7.46 4.92 5.14
CA PHE A 100 -7.82 3.53 4.89
C PHE A 100 -7.46 2.60 6.07
N ASP A 101 -6.31 2.79 6.70
CA ASP A 101 -5.90 2.04 7.90
C ASP A 101 -6.94 2.17 9.03
N HIS A 102 -7.60 3.34 9.15
CA HIS A 102 -8.65 3.57 10.14
C HIS A 102 -10.01 2.94 9.76
N GLN A 103 -10.41 3.03 8.49
CA GLN A 103 -11.75 2.62 8.07
C GLN A 103 -11.82 1.17 7.56
N GLY A 104 -10.76 0.70 6.93
CA GLY A 104 -10.65 -0.62 6.29
C GLY A 104 -10.96 -1.78 7.23
N PRO A 105 -10.39 -1.86 8.45
CA PRO A 105 -10.70 -2.94 9.39
C PRO A 105 -12.19 -3.05 9.74
N ASN A 106 -12.90 -1.91 9.74
CA ASN A 106 -14.32 -1.80 10.02
C ASN A 106 -15.22 -1.97 8.78
N THR A 107 -14.63 -2.16 7.60
CA THR A 107 -15.40 -2.35 6.36
C THR A 107 -16.15 -3.69 6.43
N PRO A 108 -17.48 -3.70 6.23
CA PRO A 108 -18.27 -4.92 6.24
C PRO A 108 -17.81 -5.93 5.18
N PRO A 109 -17.91 -7.25 5.42
CA PRO A 109 -17.45 -8.27 4.47
C PRO A 109 -18.00 -8.07 3.04
N GLU A 110 -19.28 -7.74 2.90
CA GLU A 110 -19.93 -7.51 1.62
C GLU A 110 -19.38 -6.30 0.85
N GLN A 111 -18.80 -5.33 1.55
CA GLN A 111 -18.16 -4.17 0.94
C GLN A 111 -16.68 -4.43 0.64
N ARG A 112 -16.06 -5.44 1.28
CA ARG A 112 -14.66 -5.80 1.01
C ARG A 112 -14.48 -6.41 -0.36
N GLU A 113 -15.44 -7.21 -0.82
CA GLU A 113 -15.39 -7.81 -2.17
C GLU A 113 -15.36 -6.74 -3.28
N ALA A 114 -15.90 -5.55 -3.02
CA ALA A 114 -15.87 -4.43 -3.94
C ALA A 114 -14.55 -3.62 -3.89
N LEU A 115 -13.62 -3.96 -2.99
CA LEU A 115 -12.33 -3.30 -2.90
C LEU A 115 -11.36 -3.82 -3.98
N PRO A 116 -10.46 -2.96 -4.48
CA PRO A 116 -9.31 -3.37 -5.28
C PRO A 116 -8.56 -4.54 -4.63
N GLN A 117 -8.00 -5.45 -5.43
CA GLN A 117 -7.33 -6.66 -4.92
C GLN A 117 -6.18 -6.29 -3.99
N ILE A 118 -5.28 -5.39 -4.40
CA ILE A 118 -4.20 -4.87 -3.53
C ILE A 118 -4.74 -4.28 -2.22
N ALA A 119 -5.90 -3.61 -2.23
CA ALA A 119 -6.46 -3.04 -1.02
C ALA A 119 -6.97 -4.14 -0.05
N ARG A 120 -7.47 -5.26 -0.58
CA ARG A 120 -7.84 -6.43 0.21
C ARG A 120 -6.61 -7.12 0.78
N ASP A 121 -5.61 -7.38 -0.06
CA ASP A 121 -4.36 -8.03 0.33
C ASP A 121 -3.64 -7.21 1.41
N TYR A 122 -3.64 -5.89 1.27
CA TYR A 122 -3.13 -4.98 2.29
C TYR A 122 -3.89 -5.07 3.62
N LEU A 123 -5.22 -5.18 3.59
CA LEU A 123 -6.00 -5.35 4.83
C LEU A 123 -5.71 -6.68 5.51
N ASP A 124 -5.60 -7.76 4.74
CA ASP A 124 -5.34 -9.09 5.28
C ASP A 124 -3.93 -9.15 5.90
N ALA A 125 -2.91 -8.63 5.22
CA ALA A 125 -1.55 -8.50 5.76
C ALA A 125 -1.50 -7.63 7.04
N SER A 126 -2.30 -6.56 7.10
CA SER A 126 -2.36 -5.70 8.29
C SER A 126 -3.01 -6.37 9.50
N ARG A 127 -3.88 -7.36 9.27
CA ARG A 127 -4.56 -8.12 10.32
C ARG A 127 -3.66 -9.15 10.95
N ASP A 128 -2.85 -9.82 10.14
CA ASP A 128 -1.89 -10.81 10.61
C ASP A 128 -0.86 -10.17 11.56
N LEU A 129 -0.56 -8.88 11.37
CA LEU A 129 0.28 -8.09 12.29
C LEU A 129 -0.39 -7.74 13.63
N SER A 130 -1.72 -7.79 13.69
CA SER A 130 -2.51 -7.46 14.89
C SER A 130 -3.03 -8.69 15.63
N ALA A 131 -2.77 -9.89 15.12
CA ALA A 131 -3.04 -11.13 15.83
C ALA A 131 -2.09 -11.22 17.05
N PRO A 132 -2.61 -11.39 18.28
CA PRO A 132 -1.73 -11.64 19.41
C PRO A 132 -0.94 -12.92 19.14
N LEU A 133 0.38 -12.87 19.32
CA LEU A 133 1.21 -14.07 19.43
C LEU A 133 0.63 -14.93 20.56
N VAL A 134 -0.17 -15.94 20.20
CA VAL A 134 -0.62 -16.95 21.16
C VAL A 134 0.63 -17.75 21.50
N ALA A 135 1.28 -17.39 22.60
CA ALA A 135 2.34 -18.18 23.20
C ALA A 135 1.76 -19.53 23.61
N GLY A 136 2.14 -20.57 22.88
CA GLY A 136 1.98 -21.97 23.30
C GLY A 136 3.08 -22.39 24.27
#